data_AF-A0A842VPW0-F1
#
_entry.id   AF-A0A842VPW0-F1
#
_cell.length_a   1.000
_cell.length_b   1.000
_cell.length_c   1.000
_cell.angle_alpha   90.00
_cell.angle_beta   90.00
_cell.angle_gamma   90.00
#
_symmetry.space_group_name_H-M   'P 1'
#
loop_
_entity.id
_entity.type
_entity.pdbx_description
1 polymer ?
#
loop_
_entity_poly.entity_id
_entity_poly.type
_entity_poly.pdbx_seq_one_letter_code
_entity_poly.pdbx_strand_id
1 'polypeptide(L)'
;MKQFIYRRITTEQYDSLRKKWLSKKQENQAKLDRFDTADEEYYITASYLLGLASRSHELFMGSEPEQKRQIIALTLQNLQVKDGKVLYDRVKPFDSIFISAKSHNTTGVEERTRTANPRYHPPSLFWSYGGQANLKLFSRTAGC
;
A
#
# COMPACT_ATOMS: atom_id res chain seq x y z
N MET A 1 -39.22 32.82 -30.41
CA MET A 1 -37.94 32.10 -30.55
C MET A 1 -37.67 31.35 -29.26
N LYS A 2 -37.45 30.03 -29.35
CA LYS A 2 -37.12 29.06 -28.28
C LYS A 2 -38.14 28.86 -27.14
N GLN A 3 -39.20 28.13 -27.46
CA GLN A 3 -40.02 27.43 -26.47
C GLN A 3 -39.90 25.93 -26.75
N PHE A 4 -38.72 25.38 -26.47
CA PHE A 4 -38.46 23.95 -26.64
C PHE A 4 -37.93 23.40 -25.30
N ILE A 5 -38.71 22.47 -24.75
CA ILE A 5 -38.36 21.46 -23.73
C ILE A 5 -38.31 21.91 -22.25
N TYR A 6 -39.40 22.47 -21.69
CA TYR A 6 -39.65 22.54 -20.24
C TYR A 6 -40.93 21.83 -19.79
N ARG A 7 -41.48 20.88 -20.57
CA ARG A 7 -42.84 20.37 -20.33
C ARG A 7 -43.01 19.46 -19.10
N ARG A 8 -42.00 19.26 -18.24
CA ARG A 8 -42.15 18.51 -16.96
C ARG A 8 -41.41 19.08 -15.73
N ILE A 9 -40.69 20.20 -15.83
CA ILE A 9 -40.08 20.89 -14.66
C ILE A 9 -40.13 22.41 -14.86
N THR A 10 -40.40 23.18 -13.80
CA THR A 10 -40.33 24.65 -13.84
C THR A 10 -38.88 25.13 -13.87
N THR A 11 -38.65 26.38 -14.28
CA THR A 11 -37.30 27.01 -14.27
C THR A 11 -36.68 27.00 -12.88
N GLU A 12 -37.47 27.34 -11.86
CA GLU A 12 -37.03 27.30 -10.45
C GLU A 12 -36.64 25.89 -9.99
N GLN A 13 -37.41 24.87 -10.40
CA GLN A 13 -37.09 23.47 -10.12
C GLN A 13 -35.78 23.06 -10.80
N TYR A 14 -35.58 23.47 -12.06
CA TYR A 14 -34.34 23.21 -12.78
C TYR A 14 -33.13 23.86 -12.09
N ASP A 15 -33.22 25.14 -11.70
CA ASP A 15 -32.13 25.85 -11.05
C ASP A 15 -31.79 25.27 -9.67
N SER A 16 -32.80 24.88 -8.90
CA SER A 16 -32.64 24.19 -7.62
C SER A 16 -31.92 22.84 -7.77
N LEU A 17 -32.37 22.02 -8.73
CA LEU A 17 -31.73 20.73 -9.02
C LEU A 17 -30.30 20.93 -9.52
N ARG A 18 -30.07 21.90 -10.41
CA ARG A 18 -28.74 22.24 -10.92
C ARG A 18 -27.80 22.62 -9.77
N LYS A 19 -28.26 23.47 -8.83
CA LYS A 19 -27.48 23.86 -7.65
C LYS A 19 -27.17 22.65 -6.75
N LYS A 20 -28.16 21.78 -6.50
CA LYS A 20 -27.99 20.55 -5.71
C LYS A 20 -26.93 19.63 -6.32
N TRP A 21 -27.02 19.36 -7.62
CA TRP A 21 -26.07 18.47 -8.30
C TRP A 21 -24.68 19.08 -8.43
N LEU A 22 -24.57 20.41 -8.62
CA LEU A 22 -23.28 21.09 -8.62
C LEU A 22 -22.60 21.02 -7.25
N SER A 23 -23.35 21.23 -6.17
CA SER A 23 -22.86 21.07 -4.80
C SER A 23 -22.42 19.63 -4.54
N LYS A 24 -23.21 18.63 -4.99
CA LYS A 24 -22.84 17.21 -4.84
C LYS A 24 -21.58 16.86 -5.64
N LYS A 25 -21.43 17.41 -6.84
CA LYS A 25 -20.21 17.27 -7.65
C LYS A 25 -19.00 17.83 -6.92
N GLN A 26 -19.11 19.02 -6.33
CA GLN A 26 -18.03 19.64 -5.56
C GLN A 26 -17.68 18.82 -4.30
N GLU A 27 -18.68 18.32 -3.57
CA GLU A 27 -18.46 17.46 -2.41
C GLU A 27 -17.71 16.17 -2.80
N ASN A 28 -18.11 15.52 -3.89
CA ASN A 28 -17.45 14.33 -4.38
C ASN A 28 -16.03 14.61 -4.89
N GLN A 29 -15.80 15.75 -5.55
CA GLN A 29 -14.47 16.15 -5.96
C GLN A 29 -13.55 16.34 -4.76
N ALA A 30 -14.02 17.06 -3.73
CA ALA A 30 -13.25 17.25 -2.51
C ALA A 30 -12.93 15.92 -1.78
N LYS A 31 -13.80 14.91 -1.89
CA LYS A 31 -13.51 13.55 -1.38
C LYS A 31 -12.44 12.84 -2.19
N LEU A 32 -12.50 12.94 -3.52
CA LEU A 32 -11.46 12.37 -4.39
C LEU A 32 -10.10 12.99 -4.11
N ASP A 33 -10.03 14.33 -4.05
CA ASP A 33 -8.78 15.03 -3.79
C ASP A 33 -8.16 14.59 -2.44
N ARG A 34 -9.00 14.38 -1.41
CA ARG A 34 -8.55 13.83 -0.11
C ARG A 34 -8.01 12.41 -0.19
N PHE A 35 -8.63 11.55 -1.01
CA PHE A 35 -8.13 10.19 -1.20
C PHE A 35 -6.83 10.18 -1.99
N ASP A 36 -6.70 11.04 -3.02
CA ASP A 36 -5.46 11.16 -3.80
C ASP A 36 -4.29 11.59 -2.91
N THR A 37 -4.49 12.59 -2.03
CA THR A 37 -3.46 12.99 -1.05
C THR A 37 -3.13 11.85 -0.07
N ALA A 38 -4.14 11.13 0.44
CA ALA A 38 -3.91 10.02 1.35
C ALA A 38 -3.16 8.84 0.69
N ASP A 39 -3.40 8.60 -0.59
CA ASP A 39 -2.70 7.58 -1.37
C ASP A 39 -1.21 7.93 -1.53
N GLU A 40 -0.89 9.19 -1.85
CA GLU A 40 0.51 9.65 -1.94
C GLU A 40 1.26 9.46 -0.61
N GLU A 41 0.67 9.90 0.50
CA GLU A 41 1.24 9.73 1.85
C GLU A 41 1.41 8.25 2.23
N TYR A 42 0.44 7.40 1.84
CA TYR A 42 0.51 5.96 2.05
C TYR A 42 1.71 5.34 1.33
N TYR A 43 1.92 5.66 0.05
CA TYR A 43 3.05 5.11 -0.72
C TYR A 43 4.40 5.57 -0.17
N ILE A 44 4.52 6.83 0.23
CA ILE A 44 5.73 7.35 0.87
C ILE A 44 6.01 6.54 2.16
N THR A 45 5.01 6.39 3.02
CA THR A 45 5.14 5.67 4.29
C THR A 45 5.47 4.19 4.07
N ALA A 46 4.78 3.53 3.14
CA ALA A 46 5.01 2.13 2.80
C ALA A 46 6.42 1.90 2.24
N SER A 47 6.91 2.81 1.38
CA SER A 47 8.27 2.72 0.84
C SER A 47 9.33 2.82 1.93
N TYR A 48 9.14 3.72 2.90
CA TYR A 48 10.04 3.87 4.04
C TYR A 48 10.01 2.64 4.94
N LEU A 49 8.82 2.14 5.27
CA LEU A 49 8.65 0.94 6.09
C LEU A 49 9.29 -0.30 5.41
N LEU A 50 9.12 -0.44 4.10
CA LEU A 50 9.75 -1.52 3.33
C LEU A 50 11.28 -1.39 3.32
N GLY A 51 11.79 -0.17 3.18
CA GLY A 51 13.22 0.13 3.32
C GLY A 51 13.77 -0.30 4.68
N LEU A 52 13.07 0.03 5.77
CA LEU A 52 13.43 -0.43 7.12
C LEU A 52 13.39 -1.96 7.24
N ALA A 53 12.33 -2.60 6.74
CA ALA A 53 12.20 -4.05 6.79
C ALA A 53 13.33 -4.74 6.02
N SER A 54 13.74 -4.22 4.86
CA SER A 54 14.82 -4.77 4.03
C SER A 54 16.18 -4.77 4.73
N ARG A 55 16.43 -3.77 5.59
CA ARG A 55 17.66 -3.65 6.39
C ARG A 55 17.47 -4.05 7.86
N SER A 56 16.34 -4.65 8.22
CA SER A 56 16.00 -4.98 9.61
C SER A 56 17.06 -5.84 10.30
N HIS A 57 17.66 -6.78 9.57
CA HIS A 57 18.73 -7.63 10.11
C HIS A 57 19.98 -6.81 10.48
N GLU A 58 20.45 -5.95 9.58
CA GLU A 58 21.59 -5.06 9.81
C GLU A 58 21.32 -4.13 10.99
N LEU A 59 20.16 -3.46 10.99
CA LEU A 59 19.74 -2.56 12.06
C LEU A 59 19.67 -3.29 13.41
N PHE A 60 19.12 -4.50 13.43
CA PHE A 60 19.04 -5.31 14.65
C PHE A 60 20.44 -5.69 15.15
N MET A 61 21.34 -6.13 14.27
CA MET A 61 22.69 -6.54 14.67
C MET A 61 23.53 -5.37 15.18
N GLY A 62 23.40 -4.19 14.57
CA GLY A 62 24.08 -2.95 14.99
C GLY A 62 23.45 -2.24 16.19
N SER A 63 22.27 -2.66 16.66
CA SER A 63 21.59 -2.03 17.81
C SER A 63 22.25 -2.39 19.15
N GLU A 64 22.12 -1.47 20.12
CA GLU A 64 22.55 -1.68 21.50
C GLU A 64 21.76 -2.81 22.19
N PRO A 65 22.31 -3.46 23.24
CA PRO A 65 21.64 -4.56 23.94
C PRO A 65 20.23 -4.24 24.44
N GLU A 66 20.01 -3.02 24.93
CA GLU A 66 18.70 -2.53 25.40
C GLU A 66 17.70 -2.44 24.23
N GLN A 67 18.14 -1.93 23.09
CA GLN A 67 17.31 -1.81 21.88
C GLN A 67 16.98 -3.19 21.29
N LYS A 68 17.95 -4.11 21.26
CA LYS A 68 17.71 -5.51 20.86
C LYS A 68 16.63 -6.16 21.73
N ARG A 69 16.70 -5.94 23.04
CA ARG A 69 15.68 -6.43 23.99
C ARG A 69 14.30 -5.85 23.67
N GLN A 70 14.20 -4.55 23.37
CA GLN A 70 12.94 -3.92 22.97
C GLN A 70 12.39 -4.50 21.65
N ILE A 71 13.23 -4.68 20.63
CA ILE A 71 12.83 -5.24 19.35
C ILE A 71 12.33 -6.69 19.52
N ILE A 72 13.03 -7.50 20.32
CA ILE A 72 12.60 -8.87 20.65
C ILE A 72 11.25 -8.84 21.36
N ALA A 73 11.08 -8.00 22.39
CA ALA A 73 9.83 -7.91 23.14
C ALA A 73 8.65 -7.39 22.30
N LEU A 74 8.93 -6.56 21.28
CA LEU A 74 7.92 -6.07 20.35
C LEU A 74 7.43 -7.16 19.39
N THR A 75 8.32 -8.08 18.99
CA THR A 75 8.07 -9.04 17.92
C THR A 75 7.69 -10.44 18.43
N LEU A 76 8.21 -10.83 19.59
CA LEU A 76 8.11 -12.16 20.15
C LEU A 76 7.56 -12.13 21.58
N GLN A 77 6.85 -13.19 21.97
CA GLN A 77 6.36 -13.43 23.33
C GLN A 77 6.62 -14.89 23.74
N ASN A 78 6.44 -15.20 25.03
CA ASN A 78 6.60 -16.55 25.58
C ASN A 78 7.97 -17.19 25.27
N LEU A 79 9.04 -16.39 25.28
CA LEU A 79 10.40 -16.88 25.05
C LEU A 79 10.82 -17.86 26.16
N GLN A 80 11.09 -19.11 25.77
CA GLN A 80 11.52 -20.17 26.66
C GLN A 80 12.66 -20.95 26.02
N VAL A 81 13.67 -21.31 26.82
CA VAL A 81 14.71 -22.25 26.40
C VAL A 81 14.34 -23.63 26.93
N LYS A 82 14.07 -24.58 26.04
CA LYS A 82 13.82 -25.98 26.37
C LYS A 82 14.70 -26.87 25.51
N ASP A 83 15.44 -27.78 26.13
CA ASP A 83 16.30 -28.77 25.45
C ASP A 83 17.28 -28.13 24.44
N GLY A 84 17.85 -26.98 24.80
CA GLY A 84 18.77 -26.23 23.93
C GLY A 84 18.11 -25.51 22.75
N LYS A 85 16.78 -25.52 22.64
CA LYS A 85 16.01 -24.81 21.63
C LYS A 85 15.27 -23.62 22.24
N VAL A 86 15.20 -22.53 21.49
CA VAL A 86 14.40 -21.36 21.85
C VAL A 86 13.00 -21.54 21.27
N LEU A 87 12.02 -21.65 22.15
CA LEU A 87 10.59 -21.62 21.84
C LEU A 87 10.08 -20.19 22.03
N TYR A 88 9.23 -19.74 21.11
CA TYR A 88 8.63 -18.41 21.15
C TYR A 88 7.34 -18.40 20.34
N ASP A 89 6.45 -17.50 20.71
CA ASP A 89 5.29 -17.14 19.91
C ASP A 89 5.53 -15.76 19.28
N ARG A 90 4.92 -15.49 18.12
CA ARG A 90 4.99 -14.15 17.51
C ARG A 90 3.82 -13.29 17.96
N VAL A 91 4.12 -12.02 18.24
CA VAL A 91 3.10 -11.02 18.56
C VAL A 91 2.40 -10.59 17.26
N LYS A 92 1.10 -10.23 17.32
CA LYS A 92 0.42 -9.63 16.15
C LYS A 92 0.92 -8.19 15.94
N PRO A 93 1.15 -7.75 14.69
CA PRO A 93 0.82 -8.41 13.42
C PRO A 93 1.93 -9.31 12.83
N PHE A 94 3.07 -9.49 13.51
CA PHE A 94 4.22 -10.24 13.00
C PHE A 94 3.91 -11.71 12.72
N ASP A 95 2.98 -12.30 13.48
CA ASP A 95 2.48 -13.66 13.22
C ASP A 95 1.82 -13.78 11.83
N SER A 96 0.85 -12.90 11.53
CA SER A 96 0.14 -12.90 10.24
C SER A 96 1.07 -12.65 9.05
N ILE A 97 2.06 -11.76 9.22
CA ILE A 97 3.08 -11.48 8.19
C ILE A 97 3.93 -12.73 7.92
N PHE A 98 4.26 -13.49 8.97
CA PHE A 98 5.03 -14.71 8.79
C PHE A 98 4.24 -15.82 8.11
N ILE A 99 2.96 -15.98 8.48
CA ILE A 99 2.07 -16.97 7.85
C ILE A 99 1.91 -16.65 6.36
N SER A 100 1.65 -15.38 6.01
CA SER A 100 1.51 -14.99 4.60
C SER A 100 2.80 -15.25 3.82
N ALA A 101 3.96 -14.87 4.36
CA ALA A 101 5.26 -15.13 3.74
C ALA A 101 5.53 -16.64 3.52
N LYS A 102 5.10 -17.50 4.45
CA LYS A 102 5.22 -18.96 4.35
C LYS A 102 4.28 -19.57 3.31
N SER A 103 3.07 -19.02 3.17
CA SER A 103 2.08 -19.47 2.18
C SER A 103 2.41 -19.06 0.74
N HIS A 104 3.40 -18.18 0.55
CA HIS A 104 3.93 -17.79 -0.75
C HIS A 104 5.13 -18.65 -1.17
N ASN A 105 4.98 -19.97 -1.16
CA ASN A 105 5.63 -20.81 -2.17
C ASN A 105 4.87 -20.61 -3.49
N THR A 106 5.22 -19.52 -4.18
CA THR A 106 4.98 -19.25 -5.61
C THR A 106 3.68 -19.84 -6.18
N THR A 107 2.56 -19.17 -5.96
CA THR A 107 1.45 -19.21 -6.92
C THR A 107 1.00 -17.79 -7.10
N GLY A 108 0.78 -17.44 -8.38
CA GLY A 108 0.65 -16.07 -8.86
C GLY A 108 -0.10 -15.21 -7.86
N VAL A 109 0.47 -14.05 -7.56
CA VAL A 109 -0.35 -12.91 -7.18
C VAL A 109 -1.27 -12.70 -8.38
N GLU A 110 -2.40 -13.40 -8.37
CA GLU A 110 -3.58 -12.97 -9.07
C GLU A 110 -3.86 -11.64 -8.41
N GLU A 111 -3.40 -10.62 -9.12
CA GLU A 111 -3.72 -9.24 -8.92
C GLU A 111 -5.24 -9.21 -8.82
N ARG A 112 -5.75 -9.27 -7.58
CA ARG A 112 -7.05 -8.67 -7.28
C ARG A 112 -6.84 -7.22 -7.61
N THR A 113 -6.98 -6.93 -8.90
CA THR A 113 -7.30 -5.64 -9.44
C THR A 113 -8.52 -5.21 -8.63
N ARG A 114 -8.28 -4.53 -7.51
CA ARG A 114 -9.13 -3.42 -7.11
C ARG A 114 -9.15 -2.60 -8.39
N THR A 115 -10.20 -2.80 -9.17
CA THR A 115 -10.36 -2.30 -10.53
C THR A 115 -9.65 -0.98 -10.62
N ALA A 116 -8.54 -0.97 -11.37
CA ALA A 116 -7.76 0.23 -11.58
C ALA A 116 -8.77 1.34 -11.85
N ASN A 117 -8.80 2.34 -10.98
CA ASN A 117 -9.58 3.54 -11.24
C ASN A 117 -9.12 4.01 -12.63
N PRO A 118 -9.99 4.04 -13.66
CA PRO A 118 -9.58 4.32 -15.04
C PRO A 118 -9.09 5.77 -15.24
N ARG A 119 -8.90 6.52 -14.15
CA ARG A 119 -8.34 7.87 -14.09
C ARG A 119 -6.92 7.93 -13.54
N TYR A 120 -6.19 6.81 -13.52
CA TYR A 120 -4.78 6.80 -13.14
C TYR A 120 -3.98 7.70 -14.10
N HIS A 121 -3.77 8.96 -13.70
CA HIS A 121 -2.73 9.82 -14.25
C HIS A 121 -1.54 9.72 -13.30
N PRO A 122 -0.48 8.98 -13.64
CA PRO A 122 0.74 9.03 -12.86
C PRO A 122 1.21 10.51 -12.81
N PRO A 123 1.67 11.01 -11.65
CA PRO A 123 2.26 12.33 -11.55
C PRO A 123 3.32 12.52 -12.64
N SER A 124 3.32 13.67 -13.31
CA SER A 124 4.10 14.00 -14.51
C SER A 124 5.63 14.03 -14.31
N LEU A 125 6.16 13.41 -13.27
CA LEU A 125 7.57 13.46 -12.87
C LEU A 125 8.26 12.09 -12.79
N PHE A 126 7.61 10.98 -13.16
CA PHE A 126 8.21 9.64 -13.02
C PHE A 126 8.78 9.00 -14.30
N TRP A 127 8.74 9.66 -15.45
CA TRP A 127 9.41 9.16 -16.67
C TRP A 127 10.62 10.03 -17.03
N SER A 128 11.71 9.86 -16.29
CA SER A 128 13.06 10.17 -16.78
C SER A 128 14.10 9.34 -16.04
N TYR A 129 14.06 8.02 -16.20
CA TYR A 129 15.28 7.22 -16.21
C TYR A 129 15.13 6.14 -17.29
N GLY A 130 15.41 6.56 -18.53
CA GLY A 130 15.91 5.64 -19.54
C GLY A 130 17.29 5.16 -19.09
N GLY A 131 17.34 3.94 -18.57
CA GLY A 131 18.57 3.24 -18.25
C GLY A 131 18.31 1.75 -18.37
N GLN A 132 18.71 1.16 -19.49
CA GLN A 132 18.74 -0.29 -19.68
C GLN A 132 19.64 -0.90 -18.60
N ALA A 133 19.07 -1.39 -17.50
CA ALA A 133 19.77 -2.26 -16.57
C ALA A 133 19.45 -3.72 -16.94
N ASN A 134 20.45 -4.39 -17.51
CA ASN A 134 20.50 -5.81 -17.76
C ASN A 134 20.00 -6.62 -16.54
N LEU A 135 18.84 -7.26 -16.68
CA LEU A 135 18.45 -8.41 -15.85
C LEU A 135 19.25 -9.63 -16.33
N LYS A 136 20.54 -9.67 -15.98
CA LYS A 136 21.35 -10.90 -15.94
C LYS A 136 22.18 -10.88 -14.67
N LEU A 137 21.59 -11.32 -13.56
CA LEU A 137 22.32 -11.80 -12.39
C LEU A 137 21.36 -12.56 -11.49
N PHE A 138 21.05 -13.82 -11.87
CA PHE A 138 21.06 -14.99 -10.99
C PHE A 138 20.59 -16.24 -11.76
N SER A 139 21.44 -16.78 -12.64
CA SER A 139 21.37 -18.21 -12.97
C SER A 139 22.36 -18.92 -12.05
N ARG A 140 21.82 -19.52 -10.99
CA ARG A 140 22.54 -20.51 -10.18
C ARG A 140 23.01 -21.64 -11.09
N THR A 141 24.30 -21.93 -11.02
CA THR A 141 24.90 -23.19 -11.40
C THR A 141 24.29 -24.33 -10.58
N ALA A 142 23.79 -25.35 -11.27
CA ALA A 142 23.64 -26.71 -10.77
C ALA A 142 23.55 -27.66 -11.98
N GLY A 143 24.56 -28.52 -12.15
CA GLY A 143 24.57 -29.54 -13.19
C GLY A 143 25.94 -30.20 -13.38
N CYS A 144 26.13 -31.32 -12.68
CA CYS A 144 27.22 -32.31 -12.71
C CYS A 144 28.50 -31.98 -11.93
#